data_AF-A0A2D6Q003-F1
#
_entry.id   AF-A0A2D6Q003-F1
#
_cell.length_a   1.000
_cell.length_b   1.000
_cell.length_c   1.000
_cell.angle_alpha   90.00
_cell.angle_beta   90.00
_cell.angle_gamma   90.00
#
_symmetry.space_group_name_H-M   'P 1'
#
loop_
_entity.id
_entity.type
_entity.pdbx_description
1 polymer ?
#
loop_
_entity_poly.entity_id
_entity_poly.type
_entity_poly.pdbx_seq_one_letter_code
_entity_poly.pdbx_strand_id
1 'polypeptide(L)'
;RVLAEDAPHHPAPAPLSTAERWGTHWCWPDPEREPELPIDDSDMGCDCEEECPIRDAWSRQIATLRVDERDAITDDGQQTFNLLAERGIEHVVLVGVHLNMCVLGRPFGIRQMVRLGKDVMLMRDMTDCMYDPDSPPHVDHFAGNELVVAHVERYWCPSFLSSDITGRPPFRFAEDGRDIAR
;
A
#
# COMPACT_ATOMS: atom_id res chain seq x y z
N ARG A 1 -13.92 -0.81 -13.14
CA ARG A 1 -14.42 -2.20 -13.02
C ARG A 1 -14.39 -2.87 -14.37
N VAL A 2 -15.18 -2.41 -15.34
CA VAL A 2 -15.19 -2.91 -16.74
C VAL A 2 -13.79 -3.21 -17.29
N LEU A 3 -12.84 -2.25 -17.27
CA LEU A 3 -11.49 -2.51 -17.79
C LEU A 3 -10.76 -3.69 -17.13
N ALA A 4 -10.93 -3.87 -15.81
CA ALA A 4 -10.28 -4.96 -15.07
C ALA A 4 -10.95 -6.31 -15.31
N GLU A 5 -12.27 -6.31 -15.45
CA GLU A 5 -13.08 -7.50 -15.73
C GLU A 5 -12.89 -7.98 -17.18
N ASP A 6 -12.72 -7.05 -18.12
CA ASP A 6 -12.55 -7.34 -19.55
C ASP A 6 -11.11 -7.72 -19.94
N ALA A 7 -10.14 -7.50 -19.05
CA ALA A 7 -8.75 -7.86 -19.32
C ALA A 7 -8.62 -9.38 -19.50
N PRO A 8 -8.06 -9.86 -20.63
CA PRO A 8 -7.94 -11.29 -20.88
C PRO A 8 -7.08 -11.95 -19.80
N HIS A 9 -7.38 -13.22 -19.51
CA HIS A 9 -6.63 -13.95 -18.50
C HIS A 9 -5.17 -14.15 -18.92
N HIS A 10 -4.25 -13.65 -18.10
CA HIS A 10 -2.81 -13.88 -18.23
C HIS A 10 -2.32 -14.76 -17.07
N PRO A 11 -1.61 -15.88 -17.35
CA PRO A 11 -1.12 -16.75 -16.29
C PRO A 11 -0.05 -16.02 -15.46
N ALA A 12 -0.28 -15.93 -14.15
CA ALA A 12 0.69 -15.35 -13.22
C ALA A 12 1.95 -16.25 -13.09
N PRO A 13 3.16 -15.67 -13.08
CA PRO A 13 4.41 -16.45 -12.97
C PRO A 13 4.60 -17.10 -11.60
N ALA A 14 3.84 -16.66 -10.60
CA ALA A 14 3.77 -17.23 -9.26
C ALA A 14 2.31 -17.24 -8.79
N PRO A 15 1.92 -18.13 -7.87
CA PRO A 15 0.55 -18.16 -7.36
C PRO A 15 0.20 -16.85 -6.65
N LEU A 16 -0.99 -16.35 -6.93
CA LEU A 16 -1.61 -15.27 -6.16
C LEU A 16 -2.08 -15.82 -4.81
N SER A 17 -1.92 -15.03 -3.75
CA SER A 17 -2.39 -15.45 -2.44
C SER A 17 -3.91 -15.65 -2.43
N THR A 18 -4.33 -16.74 -1.81
CA THR A 18 -5.73 -17.08 -1.51
C THR A 18 -6.00 -17.08 -0.01
N ALA A 19 -5.01 -16.79 0.83
CA ALA A 19 -5.20 -16.73 2.27
C ALA A 19 -6.10 -15.55 2.65
N GLU A 20 -7.04 -15.72 3.57
CA GLU A 20 -8.00 -14.67 3.91
C GLU A 20 -7.56 -13.83 5.12
N ARG A 21 -7.82 -12.52 5.05
CA ARG A 21 -7.79 -11.56 6.17
C ARG A 21 -8.93 -10.57 5.94
N TRP A 22 -9.85 -10.42 6.89
CA TRP A 22 -10.99 -9.47 6.82
C TRP A 22 -11.81 -9.53 5.53
N GLY A 23 -12.14 -10.74 5.06
CA GLY A 23 -12.99 -10.92 3.87
C GLY A 23 -12.29 -10.59 2.55
N THR A 24 -10.96 -10.49 2.54
CA THR A 24 -10.15 -10.41 1.32
C THR A 24 -9.01 -11.42 1.35
N HIS A 25 -8.50 -11.77 0.17
CA HIS A 25 -7.19 -12.40 0.03
C HIS A 25 -6.05 -11.50 0.56
N TRP A 26 -4.99 -12.14 1.08
CA TRP A 26 -3.92 -11.49 1.83
C TRP A 26 -2.56 -12.20 1.69
N CYS A 27 -1.50 -11.43 1.50
CA CYS A 27 -0.10 -11.83 1.52
C CYS A 27 0.48 -11.55 2.91
N TRP A 28 0.59 -12.61 3.71
CA TRP A 28 1.22 -12.56 5.02
C TRP A 28 2.72 -12.21 4.92
N PRO A 29 3.31 -11.64 5.99
CA PRO A 29 4.74 -11.42 6.09
C PRO A 29 5.53 -12.69 5.77
N ASP A 30 6.69 -12.50 5.15
CA ASP A 30 7.57 -13.57 4.70
C ASP A 30 8.80 -13.69 5.61
N PRO A 31 8.83 -14.63 6.57
CA PRO A 31 9.92 -14.69 7.55
C PRO A 31 11.30 -14.95 6.93
N GLU A 32 11.36 -15.47 5.70
CA GLU A 32 12.62 -15.69 4.99
C GLU A 32 13.17 -14.40 4.36
N ARG A 33 12.31 -13.39 4.17
CA ARG A 33 12.64 -12.16 3.44
C ARG A 33 12.56 -10.90 4.29
N GLU A 34 11.62 -10.81 5.21
CA GLU A 34 11.41 -9.67 6.10
C GLU A 34 11.20 -10.13 7.56
N PRO A 35 11.65 -9.34 8.55
CA PRO A 35 11.27 -9.56 9.94
C PRO A 35 9.81 -9.14 10.18
N GLU A 36 9.36 -9.25 11.44
CA GLU A 36 8.14 -8.58 11.89
C GLU A 36 8.19 -7.08 11.61
N LEU A 37 7.01 -6.46 11.48
CA LEU A 37 6.91 -5.03 11.24
C LEU A 37 7.52 -4.25 12.42
N PRO A 38 8.12 -3.07 12.15
CA PRO A 38 8.78 -2.27 13.18
C PRO A 38 7.81 -1.44 14.05
N ILE A 39 6.50 -1.75 13.96
CA ILE A 39 5.41 -1.16 14.73
C ILE A 39 4.46 -2.27 15.17
N ASP A 40 3.75 -2.06 16.27
CA ASP A 40 2.60 -2.89 16.63
C ASP A 40 1.37 -2.44 15.82
N ASP A 41 0.81 -3.35 15.03
CA ASP A 41 -0.39 -3.15 14.22
C ASP A 41 -1.53 -4.11 14.61
N SER A 42 -1.48 -4.67 15.83
CA SER A 42 -2.41 -5.70 16.29
C SER A 42 -3.83 -5.20 16.58
N ASP A 43 -3.99 -3.91 16.85
CA ASP A 43 -5.23 -3.25 17.27
C ASP A 43 -5.85 -2.34 16.19
N MET A 44 -5.29 -2.34 14.96
CA MET A 44 -5.68 -1.42 13.88
C MET A 44 -5.32 0.06 14.16
N GLY A 45 -4.35 0.32 15.03
CA GLY A 45 -3.63 1.60 15.14
C GLY A 45 -4.51 2.83 15.32
N CYS A 46 -5.62 2.71 16.06
CA CYS A 46 -6.54 3.80 16.32
C CYS A 46 -6.12 4.55 17.59
N ASP A 47 -5.78 5.83 17.46
CA ASP A 47 -5.32 6.71 18.55
C ASP A 47 -6.45 7.37 19.36
N CYS A 48 -7.69 6.88 19.22
CA CYS A 48 -8.84 7.43 19.92
C CYS A 48 -8.89 6.91 21.37
N GLU A 49 -9.18 7.79 22.34
CA GLU A 49 -9.35 7.41 23.76
C GLU A 49 -10.34 6.25 23.96
N GLU A 50 -11.38 6.19 23.12
CA GLU A 50 -12.30 5.06 23.02
C GLU A 50 -12.21 4.45 21.61
N GLU A 51 -12.08 3.12 21.54
CA GLU A 51 -12.04 2.39 20.27
C GLU A 51 -13.26 2.72 19.40
N CYS A 52 -12.99 3.24 18.20
CA CYS A 52 -14.05 3.58 17.26
C CYS A 52 -14.71 2.31 16.70
N PRO A 53 -16.06 2.23 16.66
CA PRO A 53 -16.73 1.11 16.02
C PRO A 53 -16.45 1.13 14.51
N ILE A 54 -15.99 -0.01 13.98
CA ILE A 54 -15.77 -0.19 12.54
C ILE A 54 -17.12 -0.08 11.81
N ARG A 55 -17.17 0.80 10.81
CA ARG A 55 -18.36 1.05 10.00
C ARG A 55 -17.98 1.41 8.58
N ASP A 56 -18.91 1.20 7.66
CA ASP A 56 -18.83 1.79 6.33
C ASP A 56 -18.96 3.31 6.46
N ALA A 57 -17.86 4.06 6.38
CA ALA A 57 -17.91 5.53 6.41
C ALA A 57 -17.81 6.18 5.02
N TRP A 58 -17.53 5.43 3.95
CA TRP A 58 -17.21 5.97 2.64
C TRP A 58 -18.15 5.40 1.58
N SER A 59 -18.92 6.27 0.93
CA SER A 59 -19.81 5.90 -0.19
C SER A 59 -19.29 6.38 -1.55
N ARG A 60 -18.29 7.27 -1.56
CA ARG A 60 -17.64 7.79 -2.77
C ARG A 60 -16.24 8.30 -2.47
N GLN A 61 -15.42 8.32 -3.51
CA GLN A 61 -14.14 9.04 -3.57
C GLN A 61 -14.32 10.56 -3.45
N ILE A 62 -13.30 11.28 -2.97
CA ILE A 62 -13.30 12.75 -2.95
C ILE A 62 -13.45 13.34 -4.37
N ALA A 63 -14.08 14.51 -4.50
CA ALA A 63 -14.40 15.09 -5.81
C ALA A 63 -13.19 15.53 -6.65
N THR A 64 -12.03 15.69 -6.02
CA THR A 64 -10.78 16.09 -6.67
C THR A 64 -10.12 14.95 -7.43
N LEU A 65 -10.30 13.70 -6.97
CA LEU A 65 -9.83 12.53 -7.69
C LEU A 65 -10.91 12.12 -8.69
N ARG A 66 -10.54 11.96 -9.95
CA ARG A 66 -11.42 11.51 -11.04
C ARG A 66 -10.88 10.20 -11.59
N VAL A 67 -11.79 9.27 -11.89
CA VAL A 67 -11.47 8.03 -12.58
C VAL A 67 -11.56 8.32 -14.08
N ASP A 68 -10.43 8.31 -14.76
CA ASP A 68 -10.30 8.54 -16.20
C ASP A 68 -10.69 7.28 -17.00
N GLU A 69 -10.84 7.42 -18.32
CA GLU A 69 -11.19 6.29 -19.20
C GLU A 69 -10.14 5.17 -19.22
N ARG A 70 -8.91 5.46 -18.78
CA ARG A 70 -7.80 4.51 -18.73
C ARG A 70 -7.67 3.80 -17.37
N ASP A 71 -8.39 4.30 -16.36
CA ASP A 71 -8.28 3.84 -14.99
C ASP A 71 -9.14 2.59 -14.75
N ALA A 72 -8.53 1.60 -14.12
CA ALA A 72 -9.19 0.38 -13.72
C ALA A 72 -9.51 0.41 -12.22
N ILE A 73 -10.58 -0.28 -11.84
CA ILE A 73 -10.97 -0.45 -10.44
C ILE A 73 -11.23 -1.93 -10.25
N THR A 74 -10.47 -2.54 -9.36
CA THR A 74 -10.60 -3.93 -8.95
C THR A 74 -9.98 -4.10 -7.56
N ASP A 75 -10.45 -5.08 -6.82
CA ASP A 75 -9.89 -5.57 -5.58
C ASP A 75 -9.38 -7.02 -5.71
N ASP A 76 -9.36 -7.54 -6.94
CA ASP A 76 -8.92 -8.87 -7.31
C ASP A 76 -7.48 -8.85 -7.87
N GLY A 77 -6.63 -9.72 -7.32
CA GLY A 77 -5.23 -9.82 -7.71
C GLY A 77 -5.02 -10.31 -9.15
N GLN A 78 -5.87 -11.22 -9.63
CA GLN A 78 -5.75 -11.81 -10.96
C GLN A 78 -6.16 -10.80 -12.03
N GLN A 79 -7.26 -10.07 -11.81
CA GLN A 79 -7.67 -8.98 -12.69
C GLN A 79 -6.62 -7.88 -12.75
N THR A 80 -6.00 -7.54 -11.61
CA THR A 80 -4.89 -6.58 -11.59
C THR A 80 -3.71 -7.09 -12.41
N PHE A 81 -3.27 -8.34 -12.21
CA PHE A 81 -2.16 -8.90 -12.96
C PHE A 81 -2.46 -9.00 -14.47
N ASN A 82 -3.68 -9.42 -14.84
CA ASN A 82 -4.14 -9.47 -16.23
C ASN A 82 -3.99 -8.12 -16.91
N LEU A 83 -4.45 -7.05 -16.25
CA LEU A 83 -4.33 -5.69 -16.77
C LEU A 83 -2.89 -5.25 -16.97
N LEU A 84 -2.02 -5.53 -16.00
CA LEU A 84 -0.60 -5.18 -16.10
C LEU A 84 0.08 -5.97 -17.22
N ALA A 85 -0.22 -7.27 -17.34
CA ALA A 85 0.35 -8.13 -18.39
C ALA A 85 -0.14 -7.73 -19.79
N GLU A 86 -1.45 -7.52 -19.97
CA GLU A 86 -2.04 -7.09 -21.24
C GLU A 86 -1.46 -5.77 -21.73
N ARG A 87 -1.17 -4.85 -20.81
CA ARG A 87 -0.62 -3.53 -21.12
C ARG A 87 0.92 -3.52 -21.21
N GLY A 88 1.58 -4.65 -21.00
CA GLY A 88 3.05 -4.73 -20.97
C GLY A 88 3.69 -3.88 -19.86
N ILE A 89 2.99 -3.69 -18.74
CA ILE A 89 3.48 -2.88 -17.61
C ILE A 89 4.37 -3.74 -16.72
N GLU A 90 5.64 -3.36 -16.65
CA GLU A 90 6.67 -4.03 -15.83
C GLU A 90 6.94 -3.25 -14.54
N HIS A 91 6.96 -1.92 -14.62
CA HIS A 91 7.21 -1.02 -13.49
C HIS A 91 5.90 -0.58 -12.84
N VAL A 92 5.78 -0.80 -11.53
CA VAL A 92 4.56 -0.52 -10.75
C VAL A 92 4.89 0.39 -9.57
N VAL A 93 4.29 1.58 -9.59
CA VAL A 93 4.34 2.51 -8.45
C VAL A 93 3.11 2.24 -7.56
N LEU A 94 3.35 1.93 -6.29
CA LEU A 94 2.29 1.76 -5.30
C LEU A 94 2.22 2.97 -4.37
N VAL A 95 1.00 3.45 -4.15
CA VAL A 95 0.64 4.58 -3.28
C VAL A 95 -0.67 4.25 -2.57
N GLY A 96 -0.98 4.92 -1.45
CA GLY A 96 -2.25 4.77 -0.75
C GLY A 96 -2.10 4.31 0.70
N VAL A 97 -3.19 3.83 1.29
CA VAL A 97 -3.23 3.50 2.73
C VAL A 97 -3.88 2.14 2.99
N HIS A 98 -3.51 1.39 4.03
CA HIS A 98 -2.37 1.65 4.93
C HIS A 98 -1.12 0.85 4.50
N LEU A 99 0.08 1.42 4.68
CA LEU A 99 1.35 0.85 4.25
C LEU A 99 1.60 -0.53 4.84
N ASN A 100 1.51 -0.64 6.16
CA ASN A 100 1.64 -1.87 6.95
C ASN A 100 0.55 -2.91 6.65
N MET A 101 -0.54 -2.49 5.99
CA MET A 101 -1.69 -3.32 5.70
C MET A 101 -1.85 -3.54 4.20
N CYS A 102 -2.79 -2.84 3.55
CA CYS A 102 -3.25 -3.14 2.22
C CYS A 102 -2.16 -2.96 1.16
N VAL A 103 -1.32 -1.93 1.32
CA VAL A 103 -0.26 -1.62 0.35
C VAL A 103 0.80 -2.71 0.34
N LEU A 104 1.16 -3.29 1.50
CA LEU A 104 2.06 -4.45 1.57
C LEU A 104 1.35 -5.78 1.27
N GLY A 105 0.18 -5.98 1.85
CA GLY A 105 -0.43 -7.28 2.07
C GLY A 105 -1.55 -7.67 1.11
N ARG A 106 -2.09 -6.80 0.25
CA ARG A 106 -3.08 -7.26 -0.74
C ARG A 106 -2.43 -8.10 -1.85
N PRO A 107 -3.17 -8.95 -2.56
CA PRO A 107 -2.68 -9.69 -3.74
C PRO A 107 -2.30 -8.78 -4.92
N PHE A 108 -2.55 -7.48 -4.81
CA PHE A 108 -2.07 -6.46 -5.74
C PHE A 108 -1.09 -5.47 -5.06
N GLY A 109 -0.71 -5.74 -3.80
CA GLY A 109 0.24 -4.95 -3.04
C GLY A 109 1.69 -5.37 -3.29
N ILE A 110 2.61 -4.73 -2.58
CA ILE A 110 4.07 -4.84 -2.76
C ILE A 110 4.53 -6.30 -2.71
N ARG A 111 4.14 -7.05 -1.67
CA ARG A 111 4.61 -8.44 -1.47
C ARG A 111 4.27 -9.33 -2.67
N GLN A 112 3.03 -9.25 -3.15
CA GLN A 112 2.59 -10.05 -4.28
C GLN A 112 3.22 -9.55 -5.58
N MET A 113 3.25 -8.25 -5.82
CA MET A 113 3.79 -7.69 -7.08
C MET A 113 5.27 -8.02 -7.27
N VAL A 114 6.07 -7.98 -6.20
CA VAL A 114 7.47 -8.41 -6.27
C VAL A 114 7.58 -9.91 -6.56
N ARG A 115 6.75 -10.76 -5.92
CA ARG A 115 6.71 -12.22 -6.20
C ARG A 115 6.27 -12.53 -7.63
N LEU A 116 5.45 -11.67 -8.23
CA LEU A 116 5.04 -11.75 -9.62
C LEU A 116 6.09 -11.21 -10.60
N GLY A 117 7.26 -10.79 -10.12
CA GLY A 117 8.37 -10.32 -10.94
C GLY A 117 8.18 -8.91 -11.51
N LYS A 118 7.35 -8.08 -10.89
CA LYS A 118 7.24 -6.65 -11.25
C LYS A 118 8.33 -5.85 -10.57
N ASP A 119 8.76 -4.78 -11.24
CA ASP A 119 9.65 -3.77 -10.67
C ASP A 119 8.79 -2.79 -9.86
N VAL A 120 8.72 -3.04 -8.55
CA VAL A 120 7.87 -2.26 -7.65
C VAL A 120 8.65 -1.05 -7.11
N MET A 121 7.97 0.07 -6.98
CA MET A 121 8.47 1.27 -6.30
C MET A 121 7.37 1.82 -5.37
N LEU A 122 7.75 2.25 -4.17
CA LEU A 122 6.82 2.93 -3.24
C LEU A 122 6.91 4.45 -3.43
N MET A 123 5.79 5.15 -3.53
CA MET A 123 5.77 6.61 -3.36
C MET A 123 5.53 6.94 -1.89
N ARG A 124 6.61 7.20 -1.15
CA ARG A 124 6.57 7.21 0.33
C ARG A 124 5.78 8.38 0.92
N ASP A 125 5.76 9.53 0.25
CA ASP A 125 5.04 10.74 0.67
C ASP A 125 3.55 10.75 0.28
N MET A 126 3.10 9.76 -0.52
CA MET A 126 1.68 9.53 -0.84
C MET A 126 1.15 8.24 -0.20
N THR A 127 1.78 7.84 0.91
CA THR A 127 1.46 6.62 1.63
C THR A 127 1.50 6.88 3.13
N ASP A 128 0.64 6.19 3.86
CA ASP A 128 0.51 6.33 5.31
C ASP A 128 0.28 4.98 5.97
N CYS A 129 0.73 4.81 7.22
CA CYS A 129 0.55 3.58 7.99
C CYS A 129 -0.55 3.74 9.03
N MET A 130 -1.12 2.62 9.46
CA MET A 130 -2.03 2.57 10.59
C MET A 130 -1.22 2.21 11.83
N TYR A 131 -1.02 3.19 12.73
CA TYR A 131 -0.16 3.06 13.91
C TYR A 131 -0.65 3.98 15.04
N ASP A 132 -0.83 3.39 16.22
CA ASP A 132 -1.12 4.08 17.47
C ASP A 132 0.19 4.43 18.21
N PRO A 133 0.50 5.73 18.45
CA PRO A 133 1.66 6.16 19.23
C PRO A 133 1.74 5.60 20.65
N ASP A 134 0.62 5.18 21.27
CA ASP A 134 0.64 4.54 22.58
C ASP A 134 1.08 3.07 22.51
N SER A 135 1.11 2.49 21.32
CA SER A 135 1.63 1.15 21.06
C SER A 135 3.13 1.15 20.72
N PRO A 136 3.86 0.04 20.96
CA PRO A 136 5.28 -0.04 20.60
C PRO A 136 5.53 0.35 19.14
N PRO A 137 6.58 1.14 18.84
CA PRO A 137 7.72 1.50 19.70
C PRO A 137 7.58 2.83 20.47
N HIS A 138 6.36 3.35 20.67
CA HIS A 138 6.07 4.60 21.39
C HIS A 138 6.71 5.85 20.77
N VAL A 139 6.54 5.99 19.45
CA VAL A 139 6.96 7.17 18.69
C VAL A 139 5.73 7.90 18.14
N ASP A 140 5.88 9.14 17.72
CA ASP A 140 4.78 9.82 17.04
C ASP A 140 4.39 9.09 15.74
N HIS A 141 3.16 9.31 15.28
CA HIS A 141 2.61 8.62 14.12
C HIS A 141 3.50 8.75 12.87
N PHE A 142 4.07 9.93 12.67
CA PHE A 142 4.94 10.20 11.53
C PHE A 142 6.26 9.44 11.61
N ALA A 143 6.88 9.37 12.79
CA ALA A 143 8.05 8.52 13.02
C ALA A 143 7.72 7.03 12.82
N GLY A 144 6.53 6.59 13.24
CA GLY A 144 6.02 5.24 12.96
C GLY A 144 5.94 4.95 11.47
N ASN A 145 5.41 5.89 10.67
CA ASN A 145 5.34 5.75 9.23
C ASN A 145 6.74 5.62 8.58
N GLU A 146 7.74 6.39 9.03
CA GLU A 146 9.12 6.23 8.54
C GLU A 146 9.71 4.86 8.84
N LEU A 147 9.40 4.27 10.00
CA LEU A 147 9.88 2.93 10.34
C LEU A 147 9.33 1.91 9.35
N VAL A 148 8.04 1.99 9.00
CA VAL A 148 7.43 1.10 8.02
C VAL A 148 7.99 1.36 6.61
N VAL A 149 8.18 2.62 6.20
CA VAL A 149 8.84 2.95 4.93
C VAL A 149 10.24 2.35 4.87
N ALA A 150 11.06 2.55 5.90
CA ALA A 150 12.42 2.00 5.97
C ALA A 150 12.44 0.47 5.92
N HIS A 151 11.44 -0.18 6.52
CA HIS A 151 11.25 -1.63 6.39
C HIS A 151 10.97 -2.04 4.95
N VAL A 152 10.04 -1.36 4.26
CA VAL A 152 9.75 -1.62 2.84
C VAL A 152 10.99 -1.43 1.97
N GLU A 153 11.73 -0.33 2.17
CA GLU A 153 12.96 -0.03 1.43
C GLU A 153 14.04 -1.08 1.61
N ARG A 154 14.15 -1.63 2.81
CA ARG A 154 15.17 -2.62 3.15
C ARG A 154 14.88 -4.00 2.56
N TYR A 155 13.62 -4.42 2.52
CA TYR A 155 13.26 -5.82 2.24
C TYR A 155 12.51 -6.04 0.92
N TRP A 156 11.81 -5.02 0.41
CA TRP A 156 10.84 -5.19 -0.67
C TRP A 156 11.18 -4.42 -1.93
N CYS A 157 11.27 -3.08 -1.86
CA CYS A 157 11.44 -2.24 -3.03
C CYS A 157 11.97 -0.84 -2.69
N PRO A 158 12.67 -0.16 -3.62
CA PRO A 158 13.04 1.24 -3.43
C PRO A 158 11.80 2.14 -3.31
N SER A 159 11.98 3.31 -2.71
CA SER A 159 10.96 4.34 -2.65
C SER A 159 11.44 5.67 -3.24
N PHE A 160 10.49 6.53 -3.61
CA PHE A 160 10.75 7.87 -4.14
C PHE A 160 9.64 8.85 -3.73
N LEU A 161 9.83 10.14 -3.99
CA LEU A 161 8.86 11.19 -3.62
C LEU A 161 7.98 11.57 -4.82
N SER A 162 6.74 12.01 -4.55
CA SER A 162 5.87 12.58 -5.58
C SER A 162 6.50 13.78 -6.30
N SER A 163 7.42 14.50 -5.64
CA SER A 163 8.19 15.59 -6.22
C SER A 163 9.09 15.16 -7.38
N ASP A 164 9.54 13.90 -7.39
CA ASP A 164 10.40 13.37 -8.46
C ASP A 164 9.62 13.21 -9.78
N ILE A 165 8.29 13.07 -9.71
CA ILE A 165 7.40 13.04 -10.88
C ILE A 165 6.83 14.43 -11.18
N THR A 166 6.36 15.13 -10.15
CA THR A 166 5.56 16.36 -10.34
C THR A 166 6.40 17.62 -10.43
N GLY A 167 7.65 17.59 -9.95
CA GLY A 167 8.52 18.76 -9.77
C GLY A 167 8.01 19.76 -8.72
N ARG A 168 7.01 19.38 -7.91
CA ARG A 168 6.40 20.24 -6.88
C ARG A 168 6.71 19.69 -5.48
N PRO A 169 6.76 20.54 -4.45
CA PRO A 169 6.93 20.07 -3.09
C PRO A 169 5.83 19.08 -2.70
N PRO A 170 6.16 18.00 -1.99
CA PRO A 170 5.18 17.06 -1.47
C PRO A 170 4.24 17.73 -0.47
N PHE A 171 3.04 17.17 -0.29
CA PHE A 171 2.15 17.61 0.77
C PHE A 171 2.77 17.29 2.13
N ARG A 172 2.54 18.17 3.12
CA ARG A 172 3.05 18.00 4.48
C ARG A 172 2.00 18.45 5.49
N PHE A 173 1.69 17.59 6.44
CA PHE A 173 0.84 17.93 7.59
C PHE A 173 1.53 18.97 8.48
N ALA A 174 0.76 19.84 9.13
CA ALA A 174 1.33 20.90 9.97
C ALA A 174 2.08 20.34 11.18
N GLU A 175 1.63 19.17 11.65
CA GLU A 175 2.15 18.41 12.78
C GLU A 175 3.40 17.59 12.41
N ASP A 176 3.66 17.39 11.11
CA ASP A 176 4.84 16.65 10.65
C ASP A 176 6.08 17.53 10.74
N GLY A 177 6.90 17.31 11.78
CA GLY A 177 8.17 18.01 12.02
C GLY A 177 9.37 17.45 11.24
N ARG A 178 9.23 16.35 10.49
CA ARG A 178 10.36 15.61 9.90
C ARG A 178 10.95 16.28 8.65
N ASP A 179 12.14 15.85 8.22
CA ASP A 179 12.71 16.27 6.93
C ASP A 179 12.44 15.20 5.86
N ILE A 180 11.40 15.40 5.06
CA ILE A 180 10.91 14.47 4.03
C ILE A 180 11.76 14.44 2.75
N ALA A 181 12.82 15.26 2.67
CA ALA A 181 13.72 15.29 1.51
C ALA A 181 14.81 14.19 1.53
N ARG A 182 14.81 13.32 2.54
CA ARG A 182 15.74 12.18 2.65
C ARG A 182 15.28 10.96 1.86
#